data_AF-A0A9D5IMT4-F1
#
_entry.id   AF-A0A9D5IMT4-F1
#
_cell.length_a   1.000
_cell.length_b   1.000
_cell.length_c   1.000
_cell.angle_alpha   90.00
_cell.angle_beta   90.00
_cell.angle_gamma   90.00
#
_symmetry.space_group_name_H-M   'P 1'
#
loop_
_entity.id
_entity.type
_entity.pdbx_description
1 polymer ?
#
loop_
_entity_poly.entity_id
_entity_poly.type
_entity_poly.pdbx_seq_one_letter_code
_entity_poly.pdbx_strand_id
1 'polypeptide(L)'
;FGSINQGTTAVDGVNTATIKRGVRPFAGTDRHTFFSELYLGIWPAAGTPLRRALSDAGVYFSRADNAGPWGAIPGANNSTNHLTCRQSFTILMTDGYWNGDAASTAAARLNVDGSNGGTITGPALTTGGPTRTFTYTAGMPFTDARDNTLADVAMHYWNRDLRPTLDNRVPSSELNPAFWQHMVTYGVALGVSGTVSPTVAFSAVTSTPPGTITWPDPNLTNPAKIDDLLHAAVNSRGGFFSASDPDTFATELSGVLDSIVARATAAGTAAAASSAVLQSDSLLYNALFRSDDWSGNIEARAINVTSGQPGTPTWSAESLLASRPWQATGEPNPRNLLTRTEAGTPVQLVYGNLGPLQQAALSVNPPGAPATTVTTENRVNWLRGREDAGLRSRLVDGTLRRIGD
;
A
#
# COMPACT_ATOMS: atom_id res chain seq x y z
N PHE A 1 16.10 5.97 2.27
CA PHE A 1 16.45 7.25 2.90
C PHE A 1 17.13 8.13 1.88
N GLY A 2 16.81 9.41 1.86
CA GLY A 2 17.38 10.38 0.92
C GLY A 2 17.57 11.72 1.58
N SER A 3 18.43 12.55 0.98
CA SER A 3 18.73 13.89 1.44
C SER A 3 18.93 14.82 0.26
N ILE A 4 18.44 16.05 0.37
CA ILE A 4 18.86 17.11 -0.53
C ILE A 4 20.30 17.55 -0.25
N ASN A 5 20.91 18.21 -1.22
CA ASN A 5 22.25 18.81 -1.11
C ASN A 5 23.38 17.83 -0.75
N GLN A 6 23.18 16.54 -1.00
CA GLN A 6 24.30 15.61 -1.02
C GLN A 6 24.95 15.60 -2.41
N GLY A 7 26.23 15.24 -2.46
CA GLY A 7 26.87 14.86 -3.71
C GLY A 7 26.26 13.59 -4.30
N THR A 8 26.64 13.25 -5.53
CA THR A 8 26.22 11.99 -6.16
C THR A 8 26.75 10.79 -5.38
N THR A 9 25.86 9.85 -5.06
CA THR A 9 26.17 8.58 -4.40
C THR A 9 25.72 7.41 -5.27
N ALA A 10 26.39 6.26 -5.15
CA ALA A 10 25.96 5.02 -5.78
C ALA A 10 25.11 4.20 -4.79
N VAL A 11 23.86 3.93 -5.14
CA VAL A 11 22.96 3.06 -4.39
C VAL A 11 22.74 1.80 -5.19
N ASP A 12 23.21 0.66 -4.69
CA ASP A 12 23.07 -0.63 -5.36
C ASP A 12 23.62 -0.60 -6.80
N GLY A 13 24.79 0.02 -6.98
CA GLY A 13 25.47 0.17 -8.28
C GLY A 13 24.90 1.26 -9.19
N VAL A 14 23.86 2.00 -8.78
CA VAL A 14 23.23 3.05 -9.60
C VAL A 14 23.43 4.42 -8.95
N ASN A 15 23.94 5.38 -9.73
CA ASN A 15 24.18 6.74 -9.28
C ASN A 15 22.88 7.53 -9.10
N THR A 16 22.84 8.34 -8.05
CA THR A 16 21.70 9.19 -7.70
C THR A 16 22.21 10.40 -6.91
N ALA A 17 21.50 11.53 -7.01
CA ALA A 17 21.86 12.76 -6.30
C ALA A 17 21.07 12.94 -4.99
N THR A 18 20.00 12.15 -4.78
CA THR A 18 19.12 12.34 -3.61
C THR A 18 19.07 11.10 -2.72
N ILE A 19 19.09 9.89 -3.29
CA ILE A 19 18.92 8.68 -2.50
C ILE A 19 20.27 8.28 -1.90
N LYS A 20 20.38 8.32 -0.56
CA LYS A 20 21.55 7.81 0.17
C LYS A 20 21.49 6.30 0.31
N ARG A 21 20.28 5.80 0.54
CA ARG A 21 20.02 4.40 0.82
C ARG A 21 18.71 3.99 0.19
N GLY A 22 18.75 2.94 -0.62
CA GLY A 22 17.58 2.37 -1.26
C GLY A 22 16.58 1.79 -0.24
N VAL A 23 15.43 1.35 -0.74
CA VAL A 23 14.47 0.57 0.06
C VAL A 23 15.14 -0.70 0.57
N ARG A 24 14.86 -1.03 1.83
CA ARG A 24 15.35 -2.21 2.55
C ARG A 24 14.31 -2.66 3.58
N PRO A 25 14.35 -3.92 4.04
CA PRO A 25 13.56 -4.33 5.19
C PRO A 25 13.80 -3.40 6.39
N PHE A 26 12.74 -2.92 7.03
CA PHE A 26 12.87 -2.03 8.20
C PHE A 26 13.10 -2.84 9.49
N ALA A 27 14.19 -3.61 9.51
CA ALA A 27 14.55 -4.50 10.61
C ALA A 27 16.06 -4.55 10.85
N GLY A 28 16.49 -5.08 11.99
CA GLY A 28 17.91 -5.34 12.29
C GLY A 28 18.85 -4.16 12.02
N THR A 29 19.95 -4.43 11.33
CA THR A 29 20.97 -3.45 10.93
C THR A 29 20.42 -2.37 10.02
N ASP A 30 19.44 -2.69 9.18
CA ASP A 30 18.86 -1.76 8.22
C ASP A 30 18.04 -0.66 8.91
N ARG A 31 17.27 -1.05 9.95
CA ARG A 31 16.58 -0.10 10.83
C ARG A 31 17.57 0.76 11.63
N HIS A 32 18.62 0.14 12.17
CA HIS A 32 19.63 0.86 12.93
C HIS A 32 20.37 1.90 12.08
N THR A 33 20.68 1.53 10.83
CA THR A 33 21.32 2.42 9.86
C THR A 33 20.39 3.57 9.49
N PHE A 34 19.10 3.30 9.25
CA PHE A 34 18.13 4.36 8.98
C PHE A 34 18.11 5.42 10.08
N PHE A 35 18.03 5.02 11.35
CA PHE A 35 18.05 5.99 12.46
C PHE A 35 19.39 6.69 12.60
N SER A 36 20.50 5.99 12.35
CA SER A 36 21.83 6.61 12.37
C SER A 36 21.94 7.68 11.29
N GLU A 37 21.48 7.42 10.08
CA GLU A 37 21.44 8.40 8.99
C GLU A 37 20.51 9.58 9.29
N LEU A 38 19.35 9.32 9.90
CA LEU A 38 18.37 10.35 10.27
C LEU A 38 18.91 11.30 11.35
N TYR A 39 19.50 10.77 12.42
CA TYR A 39 19.91 11.57 13.59
C TYR A 39 21.35 12.09 13.51
N LEU A 40 22.25 11.38 12.83
CA LEU A 40 23.68 11.71 12.79
C LEU A 40 24.12 12.27 11.43
N GLY A 41 23.20 12.35 10.46
CA GLY A 41 23.47 12.94 9.16
C GLY A 41 23.92 14.40 9.28
N ILE A 42 24.94 14.78 8.50
CA ILE A 42 25.32 16.19 8.33
C ILE A 42 24.56 16.75 7.13
N TRP A 43 23.89 17.88 7.35
CA TRP A 43 23.02 18.52 6.36
C TRP A 43 23.61 19.89 6.01
N PRO A 44 24.22 20.05 4.84
CA PRO A 44 24.79 21.33 4.46
C PRO A 44 23.67 22.37 4.24
N ALA A 45 23.86 23.56 4.81
CA ALA A 45 22.99 24.70 4.55
C ALA A 45 23.16 25.13 3.08
N ALA A 46 22.17 24.79 2.25
CA ALA A 46 22.14 25.06 0.82
C ALA A 46 20.68 25.21 0.36
N GLY A 47 20.42 25.13 -0.96
CA GLY A 47 19.07 25.26 -1.51
C GLY A 47 18.11 24.15 -1.09
N THR A 48 16.86 24.23 -1.52
CA THR A 48 15.80 23.27 -1.20
C THR A 48 15.26 22.63 -2.49
N PRO A 49 16.06 21.80 -3.21
CA PRO A 49 15.71 21.26 -4.52
C PRO A 49 14.69 20.11 -4.43
N LEU A 50 13.51 20.37 -3.88
CA LEU A 50 12.49 19.33 -3.63
C LEU A 50 11.97 18.67 -4.91
N ARG A 51 11.85 19.42 -6.01
CA ARG A 51 11.42 18.86 -7.32
C ARG A 51 12.42 17.84 -7.83
N ARG A 52 13.71 18.15 -7.72
CA ARG A 52 14.81 17.22 -8.02
C ARG A 52 14.72 15.98 -7.13
N ALA A 53 14.57 16.18 -5.82
CA ALA A 53 14.52 15.11 -4.83
C ALA A 53 13.36 14.14 -5.04
N LEU A 54 12.15 14.67 -5.25
CA LEU A 54 10.96 13.85 -5.50
C LEU A 54 11.10 13.06 -6.81
N SER A 55 11.65 13.70 -7.84
CA SER A 55 11.89 13.03 -9.12
C SER A 55 12.96 11.93 -9.01
N ASP A 56 13.99 12.10 -8.19
CA ASP A 56 14.97 11.04 -7.95
C ASP A 56 14.37 9.82 -7.22
N ALA A 57 13.43 10.04 -6.29
CA ALA A 57 12.68 8.95 -5.68
C ALA A 57 11.82 8.21 -6.74
N GLY A 58 11.17 8.96 -7.62
CA GLY A 58 10.43 8.41 -8.75
C GLY A 58 11.31 7.58 -9.69
N VAL A 59 12.48 8.10 -10.09
CA VAL A 59 13.48 7.35 -10.90
C VAL A 59 13.95 6.10 -10.17
N TYR A 60 14.19 6.17 -8.86
CA TYR A 60 14.54 5.00 -8.06
C TYR A 60 13.45 3.93 -8.14
N PHE A 61 12.17 4.30 -8.01
CA PHE A 61 11.04 3.39 -8.18
C PHE A 61 10.83 2.90 -9.62
N SER A 62 11.44 3.51 -10.63
CA SER A 62 11.43 2.99 -12.01
C SER A 62 12.54 1.96 -12.29
N ARG A 63 13.42 1.68 -11.33
CA ARG A 63 14.55 0.74 -11.54
C ARG A 63 14.08 -0.66 -11.86
N ALA A 64 14.70 -1.26 -12.87
CA ALA A 64 14.37 -2.60 -13.35
C ALA A 64 15.31 -3.72 -12.88
N ASP A 65 16.41 -3.37 -12.22
CA ASP A 65 17.41 -4.32 -11.72
C ASP A 65 16.96 -5.02 -10.43
N ASN A 66 17.57 -6.17 -10.14
CA ASN A 66 17.19 -7.05 -9.03
C ASN A 66 17.49 -6.46 -7.65
N ALA A 67 18.52 -5.62 -7.53
CA ALA A 67 18.82 -4.90 -6.31
C ALA A 67 17.88 -3.69 -6.09
N GLY A 68 17.09 -3.33 -7.11
CA GLY A 68 16.12 -2.25 -7.09
C GLY A 68 14.92 -2.51 -6.17
N PRO A 69 13.96 -1.57 -6.13
CA PRO A 69 12.86 -1.58 -5.17
C PRO A 69 11.87 -2.74 -5.35
N TRP A 70 11.88 -3.38 -6.52
CA TRP A 70 10.91 -4.43 -6.87
C TRP A 70 11.39 -5.84 -6.56
N GLY A 71 12.68 -6.01 -6.20
CA GLY A 71 13.19 -7.31 -5.75
C GLY A 71 12.37 -7.87 -4.58
N ALA A 72 12.34 -9.20 -4.44
CA ALA A 72 11.71 -9.82 -3.27
C ALA A 72 12.36 -9.30 -1.97
N ILE A 73 13.68 -9.12 -2.01
CA ILE A 73 14.47 -8.46 -0.98
C ILE A 73 15.21 -7.28 -1.63
N PRO A 74 14.67 -6.06 -1.60
CA PRO A 74 15.34 -4.89 -2.17
C PRO A 74 16.75 -4.69 -1.61
N GLY A 75 17.70 -4.32 -2.46
CA GLY A 75 19.12 -4.26 -2.14
C GLY A 75 19.87 -5.58 -2.24
N ALA A 76 19.17 -6.72 -2.22
CA ALA A 76 19.78 -8.00 -2.53
C ALA A 76 19.75 -8.20 -4.05
N ASN A 77 20.93 -8.32 -4.67
CA ASN A 77 21.03 -8.59 -6.11
C ASN A 77 20.80 -10.08 -6.42
N ASN A 78 19.67 -10.64 -5.99
CA ASN A 78 19.34 -12.05 -6.20
C ASN A 78 18.37 -12.22 -7.40
N SER A 79 18.24 -13.43 -7.91
CA SER A 79 17.38 -13.72 -9.08
C SER A 79 15.94 -14.09 -8.73
N THR A 80 15.47 -13.77 -7.52
CA THR A 80 14.07 -14.02 -7.16
C THR A 80 13.15 -13.11 -7.96
N ASN A 81 11.97 -13.61 -8.30
CA ASN A 81 11.00 -12.84 -9.07
C ASN A 81 10.64 -11.53 -8.33
N HIS A 82 10.49 -10.46 -9.10
CA HIS A 82 10.06 -9.18 -8.57
C HIS A 82 8.62 -9.24 -8.05
N LEU A 83 8.35 -8.48 -7.00
CA LEU A 83 7.03 -8.42 -6.38
C LEU A 83 6.14 -7.43 -7.14
N THR A 84 5.17 -7.97 -7.88
CA THR A 84 4.20 -7.22 -8.69
C THR A 84 3.23 -6.36 -7.86
N CYS A 85 2.98 -6.76 -6.62
CA CYS A 85 2.00 -6.13 -5.71
C CYS A 85 2.60 -5.06 -4.79
N ARG A 86 3.91 -4.79 -4.88
CA ARG A 86 4.57 -3.86 -3.96
C ARG A 86 4.06 -2.43 -4.18
N GLN A 87 3.60 -1.79 -3.10
CA GLN A 87 3.27 -0.36 -3.11
C GLN A 87 4.53 0.46 -2.82
N SER A 88 4.63 1.65 -3.44
CA SER A 88 5.78 2.55 -3.29
C SER A 88 5.34 3.91 -2.76
N PHE A 89 5.93 4.33 -1.65
CA PHE A 89 5.61 5.57 -0.94
C PHE A 89 6.87 6.42 -0.77
N THR A 90 6.71 7.73 -0.96
CA THR A 90 7.73 8.74 -0.66
C THR A 90 7.18 9.70 0.38
N ILE A 91 7.86 9.85 1.51
CA ILE A 91 7.60 10.92 2.48
C ILE A 91 8.61 12.03 2.18
N LEU A 92 8.14 13.15 1.64
CA LEU A 92 8.93 14.31 1.30
C LEU A 92 8.77 15.38 2.38
N MET A 93 9.86 15.66 3.08
CA MET A 93 9.86 16.52 4.26
C MET A 93 10.66 17.80 3.99
N THR A 94 10.17 18.94 4.46
CA THR A 94 10.84 20.23 4.31
C THR A 94 10.51 21.18 5.47
N ASP A 95 11.49 21.99 5.87
CA ASP A 95 11.35 23.14 6.77
C ASP A 95 11.35 24.48 6.03
N GLY A 96 11.40 24.43 4.69
CA GLY A 96 11.50 25.61 3.84
C GLY A 96 10.84 25.46 2.48
N TYR A 97 10.87 26.55 1.73
CA TYR A 97 10.22 26.66 0.43
C TYR A 97 11.14 26.16 -0.68
N TRP A 98 10.62 25.29 -1.56
CA TRP A 98 11.44 24.69 -2.59
C TRP A 98 12.07 25.73 -3.53
N ASN A 99 13.30 25.50 -3.96
CA ASN A 99 14.05 26.37 -4.86
C ASN A 99 15.12 25.56 -5.60
N GLY A 100 15.76 26.15 -6.60
CA GLY A 100 16.79 25.48 -7.38
C GLY A 100 16.21 24.43 -8.33
N ASP A 101 16.86 23.26 -8.37
CA ASP A 101 16.78 22.30 -9.46
C ASP A 101 15.37 21.76 -9.78
N ALA A 102 15.13 21.60 -11.07
CA ALA A 102 13.96 20.92 -11.62
C ALA A 102 14.03 19.39 -11.44
N ALA A 103 12.95 18.70 -11.80
CA ALA A 103 12.92 17.23 -11.90
C ALA A 103 14.06 16.66 -12.78
N SER A 104 14.55 15.44 -12.56
CA SER A 104 15.64 14.87 -13.40
C SER A 104 15.16 14.63 -14.82
N THR A 105 13.94 14.13 -14.95
CA THR A 105 13.39 13.72 -16.23
C THR A 105 12.65 14.89 -16.87
N ALA A 106 12.88 15.12 -18.15
CA ALA A 106 12.20 16.19 -18.88
C ALA A 106 10.67 16.01 -18.85
N ALA A 107 10.19 14.77 -18.91
CA ALA A 107 8.76 14.45 -18.90
C ALA A 107 8.08 14.71 -17.53
N ALA A 108 8.82 14.81 -16.43
CA ALA A 108 8.28 15.23 -15.13
C ALA A 108 8.31 16.75 -14.94
N ARG A 109 8.84 17.52 -15.91
CA ARG A 109 8.86 18.99 -15.91
C ARG A 109 7.72 19.60 -16.73
N LEU A 110 6.95 18.78 -17.44
CA LEU A 110 5.79 19.23 -18.21
C LEU A 110 4.61 19.50 -17.27
N ASN A 111 3.55 20.16 -17.76
CA ASN A 111 2.25 20.20 -17.09
C ASN A 111 1.59 18.81 -17.23
N VAL A 112 1.92 17.90 -16.31
CA VAL A 112 1.52 16.49 -16.38
C VAL A 112 0.09 16.30 -15.86
N ASP A 113 -0.32 17.07 -14.85
CA ASP A 113 -1.67 16.97 -14.32
C ASP A 113 -2.72 17.66 -15.20
N GLY A 114 -2.35 18.68 -15.96
CA GLY A 114 -3.21 19.37 -16.91
C GLY A 114 -3.53 18.59 -18.20
N SER A 115 -3.02 17.36 -18.35
CA SER A 115 -3.19 16.54 -19.56
C SER A 115 -3.68 15.12 -19.23
N ASN A 116 -4.51 14.56 -20.10
CA ASN A 116 -4.92 13.16 -19.98
C ASN A 116 -3.70 12.23 -20.03
N GLY A 117 -3.75 11.17 -19.21
CA GLY A 117 -2.71 10.14 -19.17
C GLY A 117 -2.76 9.20 -20.37
N GLY A 118 -1.74 8.35 -20.47
CA GLY A 118 -1.81 7.15 -21.31
C GLY A 118 -2.72 6.09 -20.69
N THR A 119 -3.24 5.18 -21.52
CA THR A 119 -3.99 4.02 -21.02
C THR A 119 -3.03 3.00 -20.41
N ILE A 120 -3.28 2.65 -19.15
CA ILE A 120 -2.55 1.62 -18.41
C ILE A 120 -3.42 0.36 -18.36
N THR A 121 -2.82 -0.77 -18.69
CA THR A 121 -3.50 -2.07 -18.79
C THR A 121 -3.00 -3.01 -17.70
N GLY A 122 -3.95 -3.63 -16.99
CA GLY A 122 -3.71 -4.62 -15.95
C GLY A 122 -3.65 -6.05 -16.49
N PRO A 123 -3.45 -7.06 -15.63
CA PRO A 123 -3.79 -8.43 -15.99
C PRO A 123 -5.31 -8.63 -16.03
N ALA A 124 -5.76 -9.66 -16.74
CA ALA A 124 -7.16 -10.10 -16.69
C ALA A 124 -7.53 -10.57 -15.27
N LEU A 125 -8.71 -10.21 -14.79
CA LEU A 125 -9.19 -10.58 -13.45
C LEU A 125 -9.53 -12.08 -13.35
N THR A 126 -9.84 -12.71 -14.47
CA THR A 126 -10.10 -14.14 -14.61
C THR A 126 -9.50 -14.65 -15.92
N THR A 127 -9.20 -15.95 -16.01
CA THR A 127 -8.73 -16.58 -17.24
C THR A 127 -9.75 -16.38 -18.37
N GLY A 128 -9.38 -15.64 -19.42
CA GLY A 128 -10.28 -15.29 -20.53
C GLY A 128 -11.24 -14.13 -20.26
N GLY A 129 -11.15 -13.47 -19.10
CA GLY A 129 -11.97 -12.33 -18.73
C GLY A 129 -11.46 -10.98 -19.27
N PRO A 130 -12.25 -9.90 -19.09
CA PRO A 130 -11.85 -8.56 -19.50
C PRO A 130 -10.62 -8.09 -18.72
N THR A 131 -9.79 -7.32 -19.40
CA THR A 131 -8.58 -6.74 -18.80
C THR A 131 -8.93 -5.40 -18.16
N ARG A 132 -8.41 -5.14 -16.96
CA ARG A 132 -8.58 -3.84 -16.31
C ARG A 132 -7.79 -2.78 -17.07
N THR A 133 -8.41 -1.64 -17.35
CA THR A 133 -7.73 -0.49 -17.92
C THR A 133 -7.99 0.74 -17.08
N PHE A 134 -7.06 1.69 -17.11
CA PHE A 134 -7.23 2.99 -16.49
C PHE A 134 -6.57 4.06 -17.36
N THR A 135 -7.25 5.19 -17.49
CA THR A 135 -6.73 6.40 -18.11
C THR A 135 -7.04 7.54 -17.17
N TYR A 136 -6.01 8.26 -16.72
CA TYR A 136 -6.24 9.51 -16.02
C TYR A 136 -6.86 10.52 -16.98
N THR A 137 -7.96 11.12 -16.54
CA THR A 137 -8.58 12.25 -17.21
C THR A 137 -8.24 13.51 -16.41
N ALA A 138 -7.67 14.49 -17.09
CA ALA A 138 -7.38 15.79 -16.50
C ALA A 138 -8.69 16.45 -16.04
N GLY A 139 -8.75 16.80 -14.77
CA GLY A 139 -9.84 17.55 -14.18
C GLY A 139 -9.54 17.98 -12.75
N MET A 140 -10.39 18.86 -12.23
CA MET A 140 -10.34 19.31 -10.83
C MET A 140 -10.59 18.12 -9.87
N PRO A 141 -9.98 18.12 -8.67
CA PRO A 141 -9.06 19.14 -8.13
C PRO A 141 -7.58 18.93 -8.51
N PHE A 142 -7.26 18.04 -9.45
CA PHE A 142 -5.88 17.66 -9.73
C PHE A 142 -5.15 18.63 -10.67
N THR A 143 -5.87 19.26 -11.59
CA THR A 143 -5.25 20.04 -12.67
C THR A 143 -4.89 21.43 -12.23
N ASP A 144 -3.78 21.95 -12.75
CA ASP A 144 -3.62 23.37 -12.95
C ASP A 144 -2.99 23.74 -14.32
N ALA A 145 -2.56 24.98 -14.48
CA ALA A 145 -2.00 25.49 -15.74
C ALA A 145 -0.46 25.57 -15.75
N ARG A 146 0.23 25.19 -14.67
CA ARG A 146 1.69 25.36 -14.53
C ARG A 146 2.41 24.10 -14.94
N ASP A 147 3.70 24.26 -15.20
CA ASP A 147 4.61 23.16 -15.43
C ASP A 147 5.75 23.20 -14.40
N ASN A 148 6.54 22.13 -14.37
CA ASN A 148 7.73 22.03 -13.51
C ASN A 148 7.42 22.30 -12.02
N THR A 149 6.30 21.78 -11.53
CA THR A 149 5.88 21.88 -10.12
C THR A 149 6.15 20.56 -9.37
N LEU A 150 6.01 20.54 -8.03
CA LEU A 150 5.98 19.27 -7.30
C LEU A 150 4.75 18.44 -7.66
N ALA A 151 3.62 19.12 -7.92
CA ALA A 151 2.38 18.51 -8.38
C ALA A 151 2.58 17.70 -9.68
N ASP A 152 3.28 18.27 -10.65
CA ASP A 152 3.63 17.61 -11.92
C ASP A 152 4.52 16.40 -11.71
N VAL A 153 5.55 16.53 -10.86
CA VAL A 153 6.46 15.44 -10.56
C VAL A 153 5.71 14.28 -9.91
N ALA A 154 4.86 14.56 -8.92
CA ALA A 154 4.06 13.53 -8.27
C ALA A 154 3.07 12.87 -9.23
N MET A 155 2.38 13.66 -10.07
CA MET A 155 1.47 13.12 -11.09
C MET A 155 2.23 12.28 -12.12
N HIS A 156 3.43 12.69 -12.52
CA HIS A 156 4.27 11.95 -13.46
C HIS A 156 4.56 10.53 -13.01
N TYR A 157 4.94 10.35 -11.74
CA TYR A 157 5.26 9.02 -11.19
C TYR A 157 4.05 8.29 -10.62
N TRP A 158 2.88 8.93 -10.55
CA TRP A 158 1.61 8.28 -10.24
C TRP A 158 0.88 7.78 -11.49
N ASN A 159 0.76 8.60 -12.54
CA ASN A 159 -0.07 8.35 -13.73
C ASN A 159 0.65 7.55 -14.84
N ARG A 160 1.64 6.73 -14.47
CA ARG A 160 2.33 5.84 -15.41
C ARG A 160 2.81 4.59 -14.71
N ASP A 161 2.91 3.53 -15.49
CA ASP A 161 3.55 2.30 -15.05
C ASP A 161 5.08 2.49 -14.97
N LEU A 162 5.61 2.46 -13.75
CA LEU A 162 7.03 2.56 -13.46
C LEU A 162 7.79 1.27 -13.79
N ARG A 163 7.10 0.15 -13.99
CA ARG A 163 7.67 -1.16 -14.36
C ARG A 163 6.83 -1.87 -15.44
N PRO A 164 6.86 -1.39 -16.69
CA PRO A 164 6.03 -1.94 -17.77
C PRO A 164 6.22 -3.43 -18.09
N THR A 165 7.31 -4.05 -17.61
CA THR A 165 7.61 -5.48 -17.78
C THR A 165 7.12 -6.35 -16.60
N LEU A 166 6.51 -5.74 -15.59
CA LEU A 166 6.00 -6.39 -14.40
C LEU A 166 4.47 -6.34 -14.43
N ASP A 167 3.80 -7.43 -14.02
CA ASP A 167 2.33 -7.42 -14.00
C ASP A 167 1.81 -6.29 -13.08
N ASN A 168 0.82 -5.55 -13.58
CA ASN A 168 0.15 -4.47 -12.85
C ASN A 168 -0.86 -5.03 -11.82
N ARG A 169 -0.30 -5.56 -10.72
CA ARG A 169 -1.01 -6.17 -9.58
C ARG A 169 -0.83 -5.38 -8.28
N VAL A 170 -0.48 -4.10 -8.36
CA VAL A 170 -0.45 -3.24 -7.17
C VAL A 170 -1.88 -3.12 -6.64
N PRO A 171 -2.09 -3.27 -5.33
CA PRO A 171 -3.43 -3.10 -4.77
C PRO A 171 -3.94 -1.68 -4.92
N SER A 172 -5.18 -1.57 -5.41
CA SER A 172 -5.90 -0.33 -5.65
C SER A 172 -7.11 -0.20 -4.72
N SER A 173 -7.55 1.03 -4.45
CA SER A 173 -8.77 1.36 -3.72
C SER A 173 -9.56 2.45 -4.46
N GLU A 174 -10.73 2.83 -3.95
CA GLU A 174 -11.47 3.99 -4.49
C GLU A 174 -10.65 5.29 -4.39
N LEU A 175 -9.92 5.46 -3.28
CA LEU A 175 -9.06 6.63 -3.07
C LEU A 175 -7.86 6.63 -4.03
N ASN A 176 -7.29 5.46 -4.30
CA ASN A 176 -6.16 5.31 -5.20
C ASN A 176 -6.42 4.15 -6.19
N PRO A 177 -6.97 4.45 -7.38
CA PRO A 177 -7.28 3.42 -8.38
C PRO A 177 -6.03 2.84 -9.05
N ALA A 178 -4.83 3.33 -8.71
CA ALA A 178 -3.59 2.93 -9.34
C ALA A 178 -3.22 1.50 -8.98
N PHE A 179 -3.36 0.64 -9.99
CA PHE A 179 -3.06 -0.77 -9.85
C PHE A 179 -1.76 -1.21 -10.52
N TRP A 180 -1.08 -0.25 -11.12
CA TRP A 180 0.22 -0.39 -11.73
C TRP A 180 1.33 0.00 -10.76
N GLN A 181 2.58 -0.26 -11.13
CA GLN A 181 3.71 0.23 -10.34
C GLN A 181 3.77 1.76 -10.38
N HIS A 182 3.52 2.42 -9.25
CA HIS A 182 3.40 3.87 -9.14
C HIS A 182 3.96 4.39 -7.81
N MET A 183 4.20 5.70 -7.70
CA MET A 183 4.66 6.37 -6.48
C MET A 183 3.55 7.21 -5.85
N VAL A 184 3.32 7.00 -4.55
CA VAL A 184 2.44 7.83 -3.70
C VAL A 184 3.29 8.79 -2.87
N THR A 185 2.98 10.08 -2.86
CA THR A 185 3.76 11.12 -2.17
C THR A 185 3.03 11.63 -0.94
N TYR A 186 3.70 11.60 0.21
CA TYR A 186 3.27 12.26 1.43
C TYR A 186 4.13 13.50 1.66
N GLY A 187 3.50 14.66 1.76
CA GLY A 187 4.17 15.93 2.02
C GLY A 187 4.20 16.25 3.52
N VAL A 188 5.35 16.63 4.05
CA VAL A 188 5.49 17.05 5.44
C VAL A 188 6.18 18.40 5.50
N ALA A 189 5.49 19.40 6.02
CA ALA A 189 6.01 20.74 6.21
C ALA A 189 6.32 20.99 7.70
N LEU A 190 7.47 21.60 7.99
CA LEU A 190 7.93 21.90 9.35
C LEU A 190 7.97 23.41 9.56
N GLY A 191 7.09 23.93 10.41
CA GLY A 191 7.03 25.36 10.75
C GLY A 191 6.64 26.29 9.59
N VAL A 192 6.22 25.75 8.45
CA VAL A 192 5.80 26.52 7.26
C VAL A 192 4.45 26.04 6.76
N SER A 193 3.59 26.99 6.38
CA SER A 193 2.23 26.70 5.92
C SER A 193 1.94 27.29 4.55
N GLY A 194 1.03 26.64 3.83
CA GLY A 194 0.43 27.16 2.61
C GLY A 194 -0.82 28.00 2.87
N THR A 195 -1.51 28.37 1.80
CA THR A 195 -2.79 29.10 1.84
C THR A 195 -4.01 28.19 1.61
N VAL A 196 -3.81 27.02 1.02
CA VAL A 196 -4.86 26.04 0.73
C VAL A 196 -5.01 25.10 1.93
N SER A 197 -6.24 24.89 2.38
CA SER A 197 -6.54 23.94 3.45
C SER A 197 -6.34 22.48 2.97
N PRO A 198 -5.49 21.68 3.62
CA PRO A 198 -5.32 20.26 3.28
C PRO A 198 -6.63 19.47 3.37
N THR A 199 -7.43 19.71 4.41
CA THR A 199 -8.72 19.03 4.59
C THR A 199 -9.67 19.31 3.43
N VAL A 200 -9.75 20.56 2.97
CA VAL A 200 -10.59 20.94 1.83
C VAL A 200 -10.05 20.31 0.53
N ALA A 201 -8.74 20.35 0.31
CA ALA A 201 -8.11 19.77 -0.88
C ALA A 201 -8.34 18.26 -1.00
N PHE A 202 -8.16 17.50 0.09
CA PHE A 202 -8.42 16.05 0.08
C PHE A 202 -9.91 15.72 0.01
N SER A 203 -10.78 16.52 0.63
CA SER A 203 -12.24 16.31 0.53
C SER A 203 -12.75 16.50 -0.90
N ALA A 204 -12.13 17.42 -1.66
CA ALA A 204 -12.46 17.67 -3.06
C ALA A 204 -12.16 16.48 -3.98
N VAL A 205 -11.23 15.59 -3.60
CA VAL A 205 -10.90 14.39 -4.38
C VAL A 205 -12.04 13.36 -4.31
N THR A 206 -12.68 13.24 -3.15
CA THR A 206 -13.69 12.21 -2.88
C THR A 206 -15.13 12.70 -3.05
N SER A 207 -15.36 13.98 -3.31
CA SER A 207 -16.71 14.51 -3.53
C SER A 207 -17.25 14.10 -4.90
N THR A 208 -18.58 14.01 -5.00
CA THR A 208 -19.28 13.68 -6.25
C THR A 208 -20.27 14.80 -6.58
N PRO A 209 -20.01 15.66 -7.58
CA PRO A 209 -18.81 15.70 -8.43
C PRO A 209 -17.53 16.12 -7.67
N PRO A 210 -16.33 15.88 -8.24
CA PRO A 210 -15.08 16.35 -7.66
C PRO A 210 -15.11 17.86 -7.40
N GLY A 211 -14.60 18.26 -6.24
CA GLY A 211 -14.57 19.64 -5.80
C GLY A 211 -13.56 20.46 -6.60
N THR A 212 -13.68 21.78 -6.51
CA THR A 212 -12.76 22.70 -7.15
C THR A 212 -11.74 23.24 -6.16
N ILE A 213 -10.47 23.24 -6.56
CA ILE A 213 -9.38 23.89 -5.84
C ILE A 213 -8.66 24.79 -6.83
N THR A 214 -8.49 26.06 -6.47
CA THR A 214 -7.63 26.98 -7.24
C THR A 214 -6.25 26.92 -6.62
N TRP A 215 -5.35 26.15 -7.23
CA TRP A 215 -3.97 26.07 -6.77
C TRP A 215 -3.25 27.41 -7.00
N PRO A 216 -2.62 28.00 -5.97
CA PRO A 216 -1.78 29.18 -6.12
C PRO A 216 -0.54 28.90 -6.98
N ASP A 217 -0.02 29.90 -7.69
CA ASP A 217 1.21 29.74 -8.47
C ASP A 217 2.44 29.71 -7.54
N PRO A 218 3.18 28.58 -7.47
CA PRO A 218 4.32 28.44 -6.57
C PRO A 218 5.51 29.32 -6.92
N ASN A 219 5.55 29.94 -8.11
CA ASN A 219 6.61 30.90 -8.46
C ASN A 219 6.36 32.31 -7.92
N LEU A 220 5.13 32.61 -7.45
CA LEU A 220 4.76 33.95 -6.99
C LEU A 220 4.99 34.17 -5.50
N THR A 221 4.75 33.16 -4.66
CA THR A 221 4.86 33.32 -3.20
C THR A 221 5.43 32.08 -2.52
N ASN A 222 6.03 32.29 -1.36
CA ASN A 222 6.52 31.20 -0.52
C ASN A 222 5.40 30.26 -0.03
N PRO A 223 4.27 30.74 0.51
CA PRO A 223 3.14 29.86 0.86
C PRO A 223 2.64 28.99 -0.31
N ALA A 224 2.61 29.54 -1.53
CA ALA A 224 2.20 28.77 -2.71
C ALA A 224 3.11 27.57 -3.02
N LYS A 225 4.38 27.59 -2.57
CA LYS A 225 5.29 26.43 -2.68
C LYS A 225 4.95 25.31 -1.71
N ILE A 226 4.34 25.65 -0.57
CA ILE A 226 3.78 24.66 0.36
C ILE A 226 2.45 24.14 -0.18
N ASP A 227 1.65 25.01 -0.82
CA ASP A 227 0.45 24.57 -1.54
C ASP A 227 0.78 23.59 -2.68
N ASP A 228 1.88 23.79 -3.40
CA ASP A 228 2.39 22.85 -4.41
C ASP A 228 2.86 21.50 -3.81
N LEU A 229 3.43 21.50 -2.60
CA LEU A 229 3.73 20.25 -1.87
C LEU A 229 2.44 19.50 -1.47
N LEU A 230 1.41 20.22 -1.04
CA LEU A 230 0.08 19.66 -0.79
C LEU A 230 -0.54 19.12 -2.10
N HIS A 231 -0.43 19.86 -3.19
CA HIS A 231 -0.92 19.47 -4.51
C HIS A 231 -0.23 18.21 -5.01
N ALA A 232 1.07 18.06 -4.80
CA ALA A 232 1.81 16.82 -5.06
C ALA A 232 1.26 15.61 -4.29
N ALA A 233 0.90 15.80 -3.03
CA ALA A 233 0.25 14.76 -2.25
C ALA A 233 -1.14 14.40 -2.80
N VAL A 234 -1.94 15.41 -3.19
CA VAL A 234 -3.24 15.21 -3.84
C VAL A 234 -3.10 14.45 -5.17
N ASN A 235 -2.18 14.88 -6.04
CA ASN A 235 -1.94 14.30 -7.36
C ASN A 235 -1.49 12.84 -7.30
N SER A 236 -0.83 12.42 -6.23
CA SER A 236 -0.39 11.04 -6.05
C SER A 236 -1.24 10.24 -5.06
N ARG A 237 -2.35 10.82 -4.59
CA ARG A 237 -3.32 10.21 -3.66
C ARG A 237 -2.69 9.87 -2.31
N GLY A 238 -1.70 10.64 -1.87
CA GLY A 238 -1.00 10.47 -0.60
C GLY A 238 -1.68 11.20 0.54
N GLY A 239 -0.89 11.95 1.30
CA GLY A 239 -1.33 12.71 2.47
C GLY A 239 -0.42 13.90 2.73
N PHE A 240 -0.89 14.87 3.50
CA PHE A 240 -0.12 16.06 3.83
C PHE A 240 -0.39 16.51 5.25
N PHE A 241 0.64 16.92 5.95
CA PHE A 241 0.49 17.68 7.19
C PHE A 241 1.58 18.72 7.33
N SER A 242 1.29 19.73 8.15
CA SER A 242 2.25 20.73 8.59
C SER A 242 2.29 20.71 10.11
N ALA A 243 3.47 20.66 10.69
CA ALA A 243 3.66 20.69 12.13
C ALA A 243 4.66 21.78 12.52
N SER A 244 4.35 22.54 13.58
CA SER A 244 5.22 23.60 14.11
C SER A 244 5.88 23.22 15.43
N ASP A 245 5.55 22.06 15.98
CA ASP A 245 6.08 21.52 17.22
C ASP A 245 6.39 20.01 17.09
N PRO A 246 7.33 19.48 17.89
CA PRO A 246 7.75 18.07 17.80
C PRO A 246 6.66 17.05 18.13
N ASP A 247 5.72 17.37 19.03
CA ASP A 247 4.70 16.41 19.49
C ASP A 247 3.64 16.22 18.40
N THR A 248 3.16 17.32 17.81
CA THR A 248 2.29 17.28 16.62
C THR A 248 2.99 16.56 15.47
N PHE A 249 4.27 16.87 15.23
CA PHE A 249 5.05 16.21 14.19
C PHE A 249 5.11 14.68 14.38
N ALA A 250 5.46 14.21 15.59
CA ALA A 250 5.55 12.79 15.89
C ALA A 250 4.19 12.08 15.75
N THR A 251 3.12 12.75 16.19
CA THR A 251 1.74 12.25 16.10
C THR A 251 1.32 12.08 14.65
N GLU A 252 1.46 13.12 13.84
CA GLU A 252 1.06 13.12 12.43
C GLU A 252 1.93 12.17 11.58
N LEU A 253 3.24 12.11 11.84
CA LEU A 253 4.11 11.14 11.16
C LEU A 253 3.73 9.70 11.49
N SER A 254 3.37 9.41 12.75
CA SER A 254 2.84 8.10 13.13
C SER A 254 1.54 7.79 12.39
N GLY A 255 0.64 8.76 12.30
CA GLY A 255 -0.59 8.65 11.51
C GLY A 255 -0.35 8.40 10.01
N VAL A 256 0.66 9.04 9.41
CA VAL A 256 1.07 8.76 8.02
C VAL A 256 1.57 7.32 7.87
N LEU A 257 2.39 6.83 8.80
CA LEU A 257 2.88 5.45 8.77
C LEU A 257 1.75 4.44 8.96
N ASP A 258 0.82 4.71 9.88
CA ASP A 258 -0.38 3.88 10.09
C ASP A 258 -1.27 3.87 8.84
N SER A 259 -1.44 5.02 8.16
CA SER A 259 -2.16 5.13 6.90
C SER A 259 -1.51 4.29 5.80
N ILE A 260 -0.17 4.34 5.69
CA ILE A 260 0.59 3.53 4.73
C ILE A 260 0.40 2.04 5.01
N VAL A 261 0.52 1.62 6.27
CA VAL A 261 0.30 0.22 6.68
C VAL A 261 -1.14 -0.20 6.40
N ALA A 262 -2.12 0.64 6.75
CA ALA A 262 -3.54 0.38 6.50
C ALA A 262 -3.85 0.26 5.00
N ARG A 263 -3.20 1.04 4.14
CA ARG A 263 -3.36 0.92 2.67
C ARG A 263 -2.71 -0.34 2.12
N ALA A 264 -1.59 -0.76 2.71
CA ALA A 264 -0.94 -2.03 2.36
C ALA A 264 -1.78 -3.24 2.78
N THR A 265 -2.61 -3.11 3.82
CA THR A 265 -3.48 -4.20 4.31
C THR A 265 -4.90 -4.15 3.74
N ALA A 266 -5.46 -2.96 3.45
CA ALA A 266 -6.77 -2.75 2.81
C ALA A 266 -6.82 -3.16 1.33
N ALA A 267 -5.64 -3.44 0.76
CA ALA A 267 -5.37 -4.01 -0.55
C ALA A 267 -6.18 -5.25 -0.97
N GLY A 268 -6.94 -5.86 -0.07
CA GLY A 268 -7.67 -7.08 -0.32
C GLY A 268 -9.09 -7.03 0.21
N THR A 269 -10.07 -7.04 -0.70
CA THR A 269 -11.48 -7.47 -0.57
C THR A 269 -12.59 -6.42 -0.28
N ALA A 270 -13.81 -6.81 -0.70
CA ALA A 270 -15.05 -6.06 -0.66
C ALA A 270 -15.55 -5.78 0.76
N ALA A 271 -16.13 -4.60 0.97
CA ALA A 271 -16.83 -4.26 2.19
C ALA A 271 -18.27 -4.79 2.15
N ALA A 272 -18.72 -5.44 3.23
CA ALA A 272 -20.11 -5.87 3.40
C ALA A 272 -20.70 -5.19 4.65
N ALA A 273 -21.90 -4.63 4.54
CA ALA A 273 -22.60 -4.07 5.68
C ALA A 273 -23.50 -5.14 6.33
N SER A 274 -23.62 -5.14 7.66
CA SER A 274 -24.60 -6.01 8.35
C SER A 274 -26.06 -5.62 8.11
N SER A 275 -26.31 -4.44 7.54
CA SER A 275 -27.65 -3.88 7.35
C SER A 275 -27.72 -3.00 6.11
N ALA A 276 -28.87 -2.99 5.44
CA ALA A 276 -29.20 -2.11 4.31
C ALA A 276 -29.58 -0.68 4.75
N VAL A 277 -29.78 -0.45 6.05
CA VAL A 277 -30.06 0.85 6.67
C VAL A 277 -29.01 1.12 7.73
N LEU A 278 -28.33 2.26 7.64
CA LEU A 278 -27.36 2.70 8.63
C LEU A 278 -28.08 3.06 9.93
N GLN A 279 -27.88 2.23 10.95
CA GLN A 279 -28.33 2.41 12.32
C GLN A 279 -27.10 2.52 13.23
N SER A 280 -27.26 3.02 14.46
CA SER A 280 -26.14 3.26 15.38
C SER A 280 -25.34 2.00 15.74
N ASP A 281 -25.89 0.81 15.49
CA ASP A 281 -25.28 -0.51 15.70
C ASP A 281 -24.83 -1.20 14.39
N SER A 282 -24.95 -0.52 13.25
CA SER A 282 -24.53 -1.08 11.96
C SER A 282 -23.01 -1.21 11.89
N LEU A 283 -22.56 -2.39 11.47
CA LEU A 283 -21.15 -2.73 11.34
C LEU A 283 -20.78 -2.82 9.86
N LEU A 284 -19.66 -2.19 9.51
CA LEU A 284 -18.95 -2.45 8.27
C LEU A 284 -18.03 -3.63 8.49
N TYR A 285 -18.13 -4.65 7.64
CA TYR A 285 -17.18 -5.75 7.60
C TYR A 285 -16.21 -5.54 6.45
N ASN A 286 -14.94 -5.40 6.79
CA ASN A 286 -13.83 -5.36 5.85
C ASN A 286 -13.14 -6.70 5.91
N ALA A 287 -13.20 -7.47 4.83
CA ALA A 287 -12.20 -8.51 4.66
C ALA A 287 -10.87 -7.85 4.24
N LEU A 288 -9.76 -8.50 4.55
CA LEU A 288 -8.40 -8.04 4.32
C LEU A 288 -7.62 -9.25 3.78
N PHE A 289 -6.72 -9.04 2.82
CA PHE A 289 -5.89 -10.11 2.27
C PHE A 289 -4.44 -9.65 2.16
N ARG A 290 -3.53 -10.48 2.67
CA ARG A 290 -2.09 -10.28 2.63
C ARG A 290 -1.49 -11.17 1.54
N SER A 291 -1.01 -10.57 0.47
CA SER A 291 -0.54 -11.29 -0.72
C SER A 291 0.85 -11.93 -0.59
N ASP A 292 1.65 -11.48 0.37
CA ASP A 292 2.93 -12.06 0.75
C ASP A 292 2.78 -13.50 1.22
N ASP A 293 1.72 -13.75 1.97
CA ASP A 293 1.55 -14.99 2.69
C ASP A 293 0.15 -15.58 2.52
N TRP A 294 -0.67 -15.04 1.63
CA TRP A 294 -2.05 -15.48 1.32
C TRP A 294 -2.93 -15.59 2.57
N SER A 295 -2.54 -14.95 3.67
CA SER A 295 -3.41 -14.81 4.84
C SER A 295 -4.41 -13.69 4.61
N GLY A 296 -5.38 -13.59 5.50
CA GLY A 296 -6.32 -12.50 5.52
C GLY A 296 -6.74 -12.14 6.93
N ASN A 297 -7.71 -11.24 7.02
CA ASN A 297 -8.41 -10.89 8.24
C ASN A 297 -9.84 -10.47 7.87
N ILE A 298 -10.76 -10.50 8.82
CA ILE A 298 -12.07 -9.86 8.69
C ILE A 298 -12.22 -8.96 9.89
N GLU A 299 -12.40 -7.68 9.67
CA GLU A 299 -12.62 -6.68 10.70
C GLU A 299 -14.05 -6.19 10.65
N ALA A 300 -14.67 -6.02 11.80
CA ALA A 300 -15.88 -5.20 11.90
C ALA A 300 -15.54 -3.83 12.47
N ARG A 301 -16.13 -2.79 11.89
CA ARG A 301 -15.95 -1.40 12.29
C ARG A 301 -17.32 -0.79 12.50
N ALA A 302 -17.46 0.03 13.54
CA ALA A 302 -18.63 0.89 13.67
C ALA A 302 -18.63 1.90 12.52
N ILE A 303 -19.79 2.23 11.97
CA ILE A 303 -19.92 3.27 10.96
C ILE A 303 -20.48 4.53 11.63
N ASN A 304 -19.84 5.67 11.42
CA ASN A 304 -20.41 6.94 11.86
C ASN A 304 -21.63 7.27 10.98
N VAL A 305 -22.83 7.23 11.56
CA VAL A 305 -24.11 7.41 10.84
C VAL A 305 -24.31 8.81 10.25
N THR A 306 -23.52 9.80 10.66
CA THR A 306 -23.61 11.19 10.16
C THR A 306 -22.61 11.44 9.04
N SER A 307 -21.41 10.86 9.09
CA SER A 307 -20.33 11.09 8.12
C SER A 307 -20.09 9.92 7.16
N GLY A 308 -20.69 8.75 7.41
CA GLY A 308 -20.45 7.52 6.65
C GLY A 308 -19.06 6.91 6.86
N GLN A 309 -18.20 7.53 7.68
CA GLN A 309 -16.83 7.10 7.87
C GLN A 309 -16.74 5.86 8.78
N PRO A 310 -15.95 4.83 8.42
CA PRO A 310 -15.69 3.70 9.29
C PRO A 310 -14.79 4.11 10.47
N GLY A 311 -15.18 3.69 11.67
CA GLY A 311 -14.41 3.85 12.89
C GLY A 311 -13.27 2.83 13.03
N THR A 312 -12.70 2.78 14.23
CA THR A 312 -11.71 1.77 14.60
C THR A 312 -12.35 0.36 14.61
N PRO A 313 -11.56 -0.71 14.37
CA PRO A 313 -12.07 -2.08 14.46
C PRO A 313 -12.64 -2.35 15.85
N THR A 314 -13.90 -2.78 15.91
CA THR A 314 -14.55 -3.24 17.14
C THR A 314 -14.20 -4.70 17.42
N TRP A 315 -13.97 -5.49 16.37
CA TRP A 315 -13.33 -6.80 16.47
C TRP A 315 -12.62 -7.15 15.17
N SER A 316 -11.66 -8.08 15.26
CA SER A 316 -11.05 -8.72 14.10
C SER A 316 -11.03 -10.24 14.27
N ALA A 317 -11.30 -10.94 13.19
CA ALA A 317 -11.36 -12.38 13.17
C ALA A 317 -9.97 -12.98 13.38
N GLU A 318 -8.91 -12.30 12.93
CA GLU A 318 -7.55 -12.65 13.27
C GLU A 318 -7.27 -12.59 14.78
N SER A 319 -7.67 -11.51 15.48
CA SER A 319 -7.47 -11.39 16.93
C SER A 319 -8.31 -12.38 17.72
N LEU A 320 -9.56 -12.63 17.31
CA LEU A 320 -10.40 -13.64 17.95
C LEU A 320 -9.89 -15.06 17.72
N LEU A 321 -9.31 -15.33 16.55
CA LEU A 321 -8.65 -16.61 16.30
C LEU A 321 -7.33 -16.68 17.06
N ALA A 322 -6.61 -15.57 17.24
CA ALA A 322 -5.36 -15.50 18.00
C ALA A 322 -5.49 -15.92 19.45
N SER A 323 -6.56 -15.48 20.09
CA SER A 323 -6.82 -15.71 21.51
C SER A 323 -7.32 -17.13 21.80
N ARG A 324 -7.57 -17.94 20.76
CA ARG A 324 -7.97 -19.34 20.95
C ARG A 324 -6.78 -20.19 21.43
N PRO A 325 -7.01 -21.17 22.31
CA PRO A 325 -5.97 -22.11 22.74
C PRO A 325 -5.57 -23.04 21.58
N TRP A 326 -4.55 -22.63 20.82
CA TRP A 326 -3.94 -23.42 19.76
C TRP A 326 -3.05 -24.51 20.37
N GLN A 327 -3.29 -25.77 20.00
CA GLN A 327 -2.40 -26.87 20.35
C GLN A 327 -1.67 -27.34 19.10
N ALA A 328 -0.34 -27.41 19.17
CA ALA A 328 0.51 -27.87 18.06
C ALA A 328 0.32 -29.37 17.74
N THR A 329 -0.21 -30.16 18.69
CA THR A 329 -0.47 -31.60 18.54
C THR A 329 -1.70 -32.02 19.35
N GLY A 330 -2.65 -32.73 18.74
CA GLY A 330 -3.91 -33.19 19.37
C GLY A 330 -5.18 -32.55 18.77
N GLU A 331 -6.38 -33.03 19.13
CA GLU A 331 -7.69 -32.46 18.72
C GLU A 331 -8.65 -32.37 19.92
N PRO A 332 -9.59 -31.39 20.00
CA PRO A 332 -9.85 -30.32 19.02
C PRO A 332 -9.42 -28.92 19.45
N ASN A 333 -8.79 -28.27 18.49
CA ASN A 333 -8.80 -26.83 18.31
C ASN A 333 -10.24 -26.29 18.32
N PRO A 334 -10.54 -25.15 18.97
CA PRO A 334 -11.90 -24.60 19.10
C PRO A 334 -12.50 -23.99 17.80
N ARG A 335 -12.03 -24.38 16.60
CA ARG A 335 -12.68 -23.98 15.34
C ARG A 335 -13.91 -24.84 15.09
N ASN A 336 -15.08 -24.23 15.28
CA ASN A 336 -16.35 -24.80 14.83
C ASN A 336 -16.51 -24.56 13.34
N LEU A 337 -15.96 -25.46 12.53
CA LEU A 337 -16.19 -25.50 11.09
C LEU A 337 -17.40 -26.37 10.78
N LEU A 338 -18.33 -25.84 10.02
CA LEU A 338 -19.55 -26.53 9.61
C LEU A 338 -19.52 -26.76 8.11
N THR A 339 -20.11 -27.89 7.70
CA THR A 339 -20.32 -28.26 6.32
C THR A 339 -21.68 -28.97 6.21
N ARG A 340 -21.93 -29.60 5.08
CA ARG A 340 -23.07 -30.49 4.88
C ARG A 340 -22.60 -31.85 4.41
N THR A 341 -23.36 -32.91 4.65
CA THR A 341 -23.18 -34.20 4.00
C THR A 341 -23.54 -34.10 2.51
N GLU A 342 -23.24 -35.13 1.72
CA GLU A 342 -23.68 -35.22 0.33
C GLU A 342 -25.20 -35.15 0.17
N ALA A 343 -25.94 -35.64 1.16
CA ALA A 343 -27.39 -35.54 1.22
C ALA A 343 -27.90 -34.16 1.68
N GLY A 344 -27.00 -33.22 1.97
CA GLY A 344 -27.33 -31.84 2.34
C GLY A 344 -27.58 -31.61 3.83
N THR A 345 -27.39 -32.61 4.69
CA THR A 345 -27.58 -32.46 6.15
C THR A 345 -26.42 -31.67 6.77
N PRO A 346 -26.67 -30.63 7.60
CA PRO A 346 -25.60 -29.87 8.24
C PRO A 346 -24.85 -30.75 9.24
N VAL A 347 -23.52 -30.74 9.15
CA VAL A 347 -22.61 -31.51 10.01
C VAL A 347 -21.37 -30.69 10.33
N GLN A 348 -20.67 -31.04 11.40
CA GLN A 348 -19.33 -30.48 11.63
C GLN A 348 -18.36 -30.99 10.56
N LEU A 349 -17.49 -30.11 10.06
CA LEU A 349 -16.42 -30.46 9.12
C LEU A 349 -15.35 -31.27 9.85
N VAL A 350 -15.54 -32.58 9.88
CA VAL A 350 -14.57 -33.59 10.33
C VAL A 350 -14.54 -34.69 9.28
N TYR A 351 -13.39 -35.34 9.09
CA TYR A 351 -13.22 -36.30 8.00
C TYR A 351 -14.28 -37.40 8.01
N GLY A 352 -14.61 -37.95 9.19
CA GLY A 352 -15.61 -39.00 9.36
C GLY A 352 -17.06 -38.60 9.02
N ASN A 353 -17.35 -37.30 8.92
CA ASN A 353 -18.69 -36.80 8.54
C ASN A 353 -18.82 -36.53 7.04
N LEU A 354 -17.74 -36.68 6.26
CA LEU A 354 -17.72 -36.41 4.82
C LEU A 354 -18.06 -37.67 4.01
N GLY A 355 -18.89 -37.52 2.98
CA GLY A 355 -19.16 -38.60 2.03
C GLY A 355 -18.02 -38.85 1.03
N PRO A 356 -18.05 -39.96 0.27
CA PRO A 356 -16.98 -40.34 -0.64
C PRO A 356 -16.61 -39.29 -1.71
N LEU A 357 -17.59 -38.59 -2.29
CA LEU A 357 -17.37 -37.53 -3.27
C LEU A 357 -16.73 -36.30 -2.62
N GLN A 358 -17.15 -35.96 -1.40
CA GLN A 358 -16.55 -34.85 -0.66
C GLN A 358 -15.10 -35.16 -0.27
N GLN A 359 -14.84 -36.40 0.14
CA GLN A 359 -13.49 -36.85 0.44
C GLN A 359 -12.59 -36.84 -0.80
N ALA A 360 -13.11 -37.26 -1.95
CA ALA A 360 -12.40 -37.24 -3.23
C ALA A 360 -12.15 -35.81 -3.74
N ALA A 361 -13.11 -34.90 -3.59
CA ALA A 361 -12.92 -33.50 -3.96
C ALA A 361 -11.79 -32.84 -3.14
N LEU A 362 -11.68 -33.22 -1.87
CA LEU A 362 -10.64 -32.71 -0.97
C LEU A 362 -9.31 -33.48 -1.08
N SER A 363 -9.19 -34.54 -1.89
CA SER A 363 -7.93 -35.28 -2.09
C SER A 363 -7.10 -34.78 -3.28
N VAL A 364 -7.58 -33.77 -4.01
CA VAL A 364 -6.94 -33.29 -5.25
C VAL A 364 -5.73 -32.40 -4.94
N ASN A 365 -4.55 -32.76 -5.42
CA ASN A 365 -3.37 -31.89 -5.37
C ASN A 365 -3.45 -30.80 -6.45
N PRO A 366 -2.87 -29.60 -6.22
CA PRO A 366 -2.76 -28.58 -7.25
C PRO A 366 -2.06 -29.12 -8.50
N PRO A 367 -2.43 -28.69 -9.71
CA PRO A 367 -1.73 -29.07 -10.94
C PRO A 367 -0.23 -28.77 -10.83
N GLY A 368 0.61 -29.79 -11.06
CA GLY A 368 2.07 -29.66 -10.98
C GLY A 368 2.67 -29.81 -9.57
N ALA A 369 1.86 -30.04 -8.53
CA ALA A 369 2.39 -30.34 -7.21
C ALA A 369 3.05 -31.74 -7.15
N PRO A 370 4.15 -31.92 -6.39
CA PRO A 370 4.75 -33.23 -6.17
C PRO A 370 3.74 -34.23 -5.58
N ALA A 371 3.97 -35.53 -5.77
CA ALA A 371 3.22 -36.53 -5.02
C ALA A 371 3.45 -36.32 -3.51
N THR A 372 2.38 -36.07 -2.76
CA THR A 372 2.43 -35.84 -1.30
C THR A 372 1.81 -37.03 -0.55
N THR A 373 2.22 -37.22 0.70
CA THR A 373 1.53 -38.15 1.63
C THR A 373 0.33 -37.50 2.32
N VAL A 374 -0.06 -36.29 1.89
CA VAL A 374 -1.13 -35.52 2.52
C VAL A 374 -2.47 -36.12 2.14
N THR A 375 -3.16 -36.66 3.12
CA THR A 375 -4.51 -37.22 2.96
C THR A 375 -5.57 -36.12 3.04
N THR A 376 -6.80 -36.45 2.61
CA THR A 376 -7.96 -35.60 2.86
C THR A 376 -8.15 -35.32 4.35
N GLU A 377 -7.90 -36.30 5.22
CA GLU A 377 -7.98 -36.12 6.66
C GLU A 377 -6.94 -35.11 7.17
N ASN A 378 -5.71 -35.14 6.64
CA ASN A 378 -4.69 -34.13 6.96
C ASN A 378 -5.16 -32.73 6.59
N ARG A 379 -5.77 -32.55 5.41
CA ARG A 379 -6.30 -31.25 4.96
C ARG A 379 -7.46 -30.76 5.81
N VAL A 380 -8.42 -31.63 6.14
CA VAL A 380 -9.53 -31.30 7.03
C VAL A 380 -9.02 -30.90 8.41
N ASN A 381 -8.10 -31.69 8.98
CA ASN A 381 -7.50 -31.37 10.28
C ASN A 381 -6.69 -30.07 10.21
N TRP A 382 -5.99 -29.83 9.10
CA TRP A 382 -5.28 -28.59 8.89
C TRP A 382 -6.23 -27.40 8.86
N LEU A 383 -7.34 -27.44 8.12
CA LEU A 383 -8.36 -26.37 8.10
C LEU A 383 -8.93 -26.08 9.50
N ARG A 384 -9.14 -27.14 10.28
CA ARG A 384 -9.58 -27.07 11.69
C ARG A 384 -8.49 -26.53 12.62
N GLY A 385 -7.27 -26.38 12.13
CA GLY A 385 -6.20 -25.66 12.80
C GLY A 385 -5.09 -26.53 13.37
N ARG A 386 -4.99 -27.79 12.93
CA ARG A 386 -3.86 -28.68 13.26
C ARG A 386 -2.70 -28.41 12.32
N GLU A 387 -1.48 -28.43 12.85
CA GLU A 387 -0.28 -28.36 12.00
C GLU A 387 -0.05 -29.68 11.26
N ASP A 388 0.40 -29.59 10.02
CA ASP A 388 0.77 -30.74 9.20
C ASP A 388 2.00 -30.41 8.35
N ALA A 389 3.05 -31.22 8.45
CA ALA A 389 4.32 -30.97 7.79
C ALA A 389 4.27 -31.10 6.26
N GLY A 390 3.25 -31.78 5.71
CA GLY A 390 3.03 -31.88 4.26
C GLY A 390 2.20 -30.73 3.70
N LEU A 391 1.63 -29.89 4.57
CA LEU A 391 0.88 -28.70 4.20
C LEU A 391 1.68 -27.45 4.57
N ARG A 392 1.18 -26.32 4.10
CA ARG A 392 1.78 -25.03 4.42
C ARG A 392 1.75 -24.78 5.93
N SER A 393 2.89 -24.36 6.48
CA SER A 393 3.00 -24.05 7.91
C SER A 393 1.97 -23.00 8.33
N ARG A 394 1.28 -23.23 9.45
CA ARG A 394 0.48 -22.20 10.11
C ARG A 394 1.35 -21.27 10.94
N LEU A 395 2.63 -21.53 11.10
CA LEU A 395 3.57 -20.60 11.75
C LEU A 395 4.38 -19.86 10.69
N VAL A 396 4.36 -18.52 10.76
CA VAL A 396 5.22 -17.60 9.99
C VAL A 396 5.97 -16.76 11.01
N ASP A 397 7.30 -16.85 11.04
CA ASP A 397 8.17 -16.14 11.97
C ASP A 397 7.76 -16.29 13.46
N GLY A 398 7.29 -17.48 13.83
CA GLY A 398 6.82 -17.79 15.19
C GLY A 398 5.41 -17.28 15.52
N THR A 399 4.72 -16.67 14.57
CA THR A 399 3.33 -16.20 14.72
C THR A 399 2.36 -17.08 13.93
N LEU A 400 1.17 -17.31 14.48
CA LEU A 400 0.19 -18.23 13.90
C LEU A 400 -0.64 -17.52 12.81
N ARG A 401 -0.61 -18.04 11.58
CA ARG A 401 -1.48 -17.69 10.44
C ARG A 401 -2.91 -18.12 10.75
N ARG A 402 -3.81 -17.15 10.82
CA ARG A 402 -5.14 -17.34 11.41
C ARG A 402 -6.27 -17.27 10.38
N ILE A 403 -6.20 -16.46 9.33
CA ILE A 403 -7.21 -16.46 8.25
C ILE A 403 -6.49 -16.53 6.92
N GLY A 404 -7.09 -17.17 5.92
CA GLY A 404 -6.59 -17.26 4.55
C GLY A 404 -6.06 -18.65 4.17
N ASP A 405 -6.53 -19.08 2.99
CA ASP A 405 -5.92 -19.99 2.02
C ASP A 405 -6.18 -19.38 0.63
#